data_AF-A0A2V1B5M4-F1
#
_entry.id   AF-A0A2V1B5M4-F1
#
_cell.length_a   1.000
_cell.length_b   1.000
_cell.length_c   1.000
_cell.angle_alpha   90.00
_cell.angle_beta   90.00
_cell.angle_gamma   90.00
#
_symmetry.space_group_name_H-M   'P 1'
#
loop_
_entity.id
_entity.type
_entity.pdbx_description
1 polymer ?
#
loop_
_entity_poly.entity_id
_entity_poly.type
_entity_poly.pdbx_seq_one_letter_code
_entity_poly.pdbx_strand_id
1 'polypeptide(L)'
;MPSTSGGGPLPALGDPSHKELIKSMSERVPAILGLGTSKAPRAIVLVTAHWSEREPTISNGETHKLLYDYGGMPQEAYQLKYEAPGSPQVAREVYGVLAKAGFNPAVDARRGWDHGVFIPMLLINPARDIPIVQLSVLASTSPAQHFAMGLALSGLRDSGVAIIGSGMPTFHNLRIMFSSAANDPKLKSRIKEWSDKLSSTIQIKDPADRGKELESWRDWEGANKAHPAGGAEHLLPLLVCAGAAGEGKAEFFADSVMGIKQYSYYWT
;
A
#
# COMPACT_ATOMS: atom_id res chain seq x y z
N MET A 1 9.32 3.16 19.50
CA MET A 1 9.72 2.10 18.55
C MET A 1 9.53 2.67 17.16
N PRO A 2 10.53 2.72 16.26
CA PRO A 2 10.28 3.30 14.94
C PRO A 2 9.59 2.25 14.05
N SER A 3 8.37 2.58 13.61
CA SER A 3 7.64 1.90 12.52
C SER A 3 7.92 2.65 11.21
N THR A 4 8.37 1.95 10.18
CA THR A 4 8.55 2.55 8.85
C THR A 4 8.07 1.60 7.77
N SER A 5 7.15 2.04 6.90
CA SER A 5 6.96 1.43 5.59
C SER A 5 8.15 1.83 4.71
N GLY A 6 8.88 0.86 4.20
CA GLY A 6 9.80 1.00 3.07
C GLY A 6 11.14 1.60 3.42
N GLY A 7 11.10 2.89 3.72
CA GLY A 7 12.24 3.75 4.00
C GLY A 7 11.91 4.87 4.98
N GLY A 8 10.72 4.85 5.59
CA GLY A 8 10.19 6.00 6.32
C GLY A 8 10.16 7.23 5.40
N PRO A 9 10.56 8.42 5.86
CA PRO A 9 10.56 9.63 5.03
C PRO A 9 11.76 9.76 4.08
N LEU A 10 12.76 8.87 4.18
CA LEU A 10 14.04 9.00 3.46
C LEU A 10 13.91 9.06 1.93
N PRO A 11 12.99 8.33 1.26
CA PRO A 11 12.78 8.49 -0.17
C PRO A 11 12.42 9.92 -0.57
N ALA A 12 11.58 10.61 0.21
CA ALA A 12 11.19 12.00 -0.05
C ALA A 12 12.33 12.99 0.20
N LEU A 13 13.38 12.58 0.93
CA LEU A 13 14.59 13.37 1.14
C LEU A 13 15.70 13.06 0.13
N GLY A 14 15.46 12.17 -0.84
CA GLY A 14 16.44 11.83 -1.87
C GLY A 14 17.54 10.86 -1.40
N ASP A 15 17.29 10.05 -0.37
CA ASP A 15 18.29 9.13 0.16
C ASP A 15 18.79 8.14 -0.92
N PRO A 16 20.12 8.02 -1.13
CA PRO A 16 20.67 7.16 -2.19
C PRO A 16 20.32 5.68 -2.07
N SER A 17 20.05 5.18 -0.86
CA SER A 17 19.65 3.78 -0.62
C SER A 17 18.23 3.46 -1.12
N HIS A 18 17.49 4.47 -1.56
CA HIS A 18 16.14 4.39 -2.12
C HIS A 18 16.07 4.84 -3.58
N LYS A 19 17.21 5.01 -4.27
CA LYS A 19 17.27 5.58 -5.63
C LYS A 19 16.32 4.89 -6.63
N GLU A 20 16.24 3.57 -6.62
CA GLU A 20 15.34 2.82 -7.51
C GLU A 20 13.87 3.06 -7.16
N LEU A 21 13.53 3.01 -5.87
CA LEU A 21 12.18 3.31 -5.38
C LEU A 21 11.76 4.74 -5.72
N ILE A 22 12.64 5.73 -5.52
CA ILE A 22 12.37 7.14 -5.86
C ILE A 22 12.03 7.24 -7.34
N LYS A 23 12.86 6.65 -8.21
CA LYS A 23 12.64 6.65 -9.66
C LYS A 23 11.29 6.00 -10.03
N SER A 24 11.01 4.83 -9.47
CA SER A 24 9.74 4.13 -9.74
C SER A 24 8.53 4.96 -9.28
N MET A 25 8.61 5.58 -8.10
CA MET A 25 7.54 6.43 -7.57
C MET A 25 7.39 7.74 -8.33
N SER A 26 8.46 8.35 -8.85
CA SER A 26 8.40 9.63 -9.55
C SER A 26 8.16 9.52 -11.06
N GLU A 27 8.42 8.36 -11.67
CA GLU A 27 8.31 8.17 -13.13
C GLU A 27 7.32 7.06 -13.49
N ARG A 28 7.48 5.87 -12.91
CA ARG A 28 6.72 4.68 -13.33
C ARG A 28 5.29 4.70 -12.81
N VAL A 29 5.09 4.93 -11.52
CA VAL A 29 3.75 4.96 -10.91
C VAL A 29 2.88 6.08 -11.50
N PRO A 30 3.38 7.31 -11.70
CA PRO A 30 2.61 8.37 -12.37
C PRO A 30 2.19 7.99 -13.79
N ALA A 31 3.07 7.32 -14.54
CA ALA A 31 2.76 6.82 -15.88
C ALA A 31 1.68 5.72 -15.86
N ILE A 32 1.75 4.78 -14.89
CA ILE A 32 0.72 3.74 -14.69
C ILE A 32 -0.63 4.39 -14.37
N LEU A 33 -0.64 5.42 -13.52
CA LEU A 33 -1.83 6.17 -13.14
C LEU A 33 -2.30 7.15 -14.23
N GLY A 34 -1.53 7.37 -15.29
CA GLY A 34 -1.84 8.35 -16.33
C GLY A 34 -1.86 9.80 -15.84
N LEU A 35 -1.14 10.14 -14.77
CA LEU A 35 -1.08 11.49 -14.21
C LEU A 35 -0.57 12.49 -15.26
N GLY A 36 -1.14 13.70 -15.25
CA GLY A 36 -0.86 14.73 -16.26
C GLY A 36 -1.49 14.47 -17.64
N THR A 37 -2.36 13.45 -17.78
CA THR A 37 -3.09 13.15 -19.01
C THR A 37 -4.60 13.09 -18.75
N SER A 38 -5.42 12.95 -19.80
CA SER A 38 -6.87 12.74 -19.68
C SER A 38 -7.26 11.41 -19.02
N LYS A 39 -6.28 10.51 -18.79
CA LYS A 39 -6.48 9.23 -18.10
C LYS A 39 -6.21 9.29 -16.59
N ALA A 40 -5.78 10.45 -16.07
CA ALA A 40 -5.54 10.61 -14.64
C ALA A 40 -6.81 10.27 -13.84
N PRO A 41 -6.70 9.56 -12.69
CA PRO A 41 -7.85 9.23 -11.88
C PRO A 41 -8.46 10.50 -11.29
N ARG A 42 -9.79 10.56 -11.17
CA ARG A 42 -10.46 11.68 -10.51
C ARG A 42 -10.23 11.73 -9.00
N ALA A 43 -9.80 10.61 -8.41
CA ALA A 43 -9.42 10.48 -7.01
C ALA A 43 -8.64 9.19 -6.77
N ILE A 44 -7.93 9.13 -5.65
CA ILE A 44 -7.20 7.95 -5.17
C ILE A 44 -7.83 7.49 -3.86
N VAL A 45 -8.17 6.21 -3.77
CA VAL A 45 -8.37 5.52 -2.48
C VAL A 45 -7.06 4.87 -2.10
N LEU A 46 -6.42 5.36 -1.04
CA LEU A 46 -5.12 4.89 -0.58
C LEU A 46 -5.28 4.05 0.69
N VAL A 47 -5.06 2.74 0.55
CA VAL A 47 -5.08 1.77 1.65
C VAL A 47 -3.69 1.72 2.27
N THR A 48 -3.56 2.08 3.55
CA THR A 48 -2.25 2.18 4.22
C THR A 48 -2.10 1.15 5.35
N ALA A 49 -0.91 0.57 5.44
CA ALA A 49 -0.53 -0.34 6.52
C ALA A 49 -0.48 0.34 7.91
N HIS A 50 -0.35 1.68 7.97
CA HIS A 50 -0.20 2.44 9.23
C HIS A 50 -1.51 2.90 9.85
N TRP A 51 -2.64 2.43 9.32
CA TRP A 51 -3.94 2.65 9.93
C TRP A 51 -4.69 1.32 9.99
N SER A 52 -4.74 0.75 11.19
CA SER A 52 -5.37 -0.54 11.46
C SER A 52 -6.56 -0.34 12.39
N GLU A 53 -7.74 -0.76 11.93
CA GLU A 53 -9.01 -0.57 12.64
C GLU A 53 -9.78 -1.88 12.70
N ARG A 54 -10.76 -1.97 13.61
CA ARG A 54 -11.64 -3.16 13.69
C ARG A 54 -12.56 -3.28 12.48
N GLU A 55 -13.05 -2.13 12.02
CA GLU A 55 -13.90 -1.99 10.84
C GLU A 55 -13.18 -1.15 9.78
N PRO A 56 -13.50 -1.32 8.48
CA PRO A 56 -12.93 -0.45 7.46
C PRO A 56 -13.26 1.02 7.77
N THR A 57 -12.25 1.83 8.04
CA THR A 57 -12.44 3.23 8.41
C THR A 57 -11.89 4.13 7.33
N ILE A 58 -12.69 5.13 6.94
CA ILE A 58 -12.48 5.95 5.75
C ILE A 58 -12.23 7.39 6.19
N SER A 59 -11.14 8.00 5.72
CA SER A 59 -10.96 9.44 5.90
C SER A 59 -11.96 10.21 5.02
N ASN A 60 -12.74 11.14 5.58
CA ASN A 60 -13.80 11.83 4.82
C ASN A 60 -13.74 13.37 4.90
N GLY A 61 -12.59 13.93 5.26
CA GLY A 61 -12.36 15.37 5.28
C GLY A 61 -12.11 15.94 3.88
N GLU A 62 -12.29 17.26 3.73
CA GLU A 62 -11.85 18.00 2.53
C GLU A 62 -10.35 18.31 2.57
N THR A 63 -9.77 18.34 3.77
CA THR A 63 -8.34 18.53 4.03
C THR A 63 -7.92 17.67 5.21
N HIS A 64 -6.65 17.28 5.24
CA HIS A 64 -6.10 16.41 6.28
C HIS A 64 -4.79 16.97 6.79
N LYS A 65 -4.59 16.93 8.12
CA LYS A 65 -3.27 17.14 8.70
C LYS A 65 -2.37 15.96 8.33
N LEU A 66 -1.06 16.19 8.24
CA LEU A 66 -0.11 15.08 8.19
C LEU A 66 0.10 14.51 9.59
N LEU A 67 0.17 13.18 9.67
CA LEU A 67 0.55 12.43 10.85
C LEU A 67 1.96 11.87 10.66
N TYR A 68 2.92 12.42 11.40
CA TYR A 68 4.31 11.96 11.36
C TYR A 68 4.49 10.76 12.32
N ASP A 69 4.10 9.58 11.87
CA ASP A 69 4.11 8.31 12.62
C ASP A 69 5.44 7.54 12.49
N TYR A 70 6.55 8.26 12.32
CA TYR A 70 7.91 7.74 12.32
C TYR A 70 8.82 8.50 13.30
N GLY A 71 9.84 7.81 13.82
CA GLY A 71 10.78 8.33 14.81
C GLY A 71 12.23 8.18 14.37
N GLY A 72 13.12 9.01 14.95
CA GLY A 72 14.57 8.90 14.75
C GLY A 72 15.06 9.39 13.38
N MET A 73 14.29 10.24 12.70
CA MET A 73 14.60 10.77 11.38
C MET A 73 15.17 12.20 11.46
N PRO A 74 15.86 12.69 10.40
CA PRO A 74 16.34 14.07 10.33
C PRO A 74 15.21 15.10 10.49
N GLN A 75 15.54 16.30 10.97
CA GLN A 75 14.54 17.35 11.26
C GLN A 75 13.74 17.73 10.00
N GLU A 76 14.40 17.73 8.84
CA GLU A 76 13.83 18.01 7.53
C GLU A 76 12.66 17.07 7.21
N ALA A 77 12.72 15.81 7.66
CA ALA A 77 11.64 14.85 7.48
C ALA A 77 10.33 15.29 8.16
N TYR A 78 10.41 16.00 9.28
CA TYR A 78 9.24 16.50 10.02
C TYR A 78 8.75 17.86 9.50
N GLN A 79 9.46 18.46 8.54
CA GLN A 79 9.08 19.70 7.86
C GLN A 79 8.36 19.46 6.54
N LEU A 80 8.41 18.23 6.00
CA LEU A 80 7.69 17.84 4.77
C LEU A 80 6.20 18.20 4.85
N LYS A 81 5.64 18.70 3.73
CA LYS A 81 4.21 19.06 3.60
C LYS A 81 3.63 18.48 2.32
N TYR A 82 2.38 18.05 2.39
CA TYR A 82 1.63 17.53 1.25
C TYR A 82 0.16 17.90 1.41
N GLU A 83 -0.27 18.93 0.68
CA GLU A 83 -1.59 19.55 0.80
C GLU A 83 -2.48 19.21 -0.40
N ALA A 84 -2.62 17.92 -0.69
CA ALA A 84 -3.63 17.46 -1.65
C ALA A 84 -5.03 17.56 -1.02
N PRO A 85 -6.09 17.73 -1.83
CA PRO A 85 -7.45 17.73 -1.32
C PRO A 85 -7.84 16.33 -0.83
N GLY A 86 -8.67 16.26 0.20
CA GLY A 86 -9.50 15.08 0.47
C GLY A 86 -10.71 15.04 -0.46
N SER A 87 -11.54 14.01 -0.35
CA SER A 87 -12.82 13.96 -1.09
C SER A 87 -13.94 13.34 -0.25
N PRO A 88 -14.76 14.16 0.43
CA PRO A 88 -15.95 13.66 1.13
C PRO A 88 -16.93 12.95 0.19
N GLN A 89 -16.95 13.31 -1.10
CA GLN A 89 -17.76 12.64 -2.10
C GLN A 89 -17.29 11.20 -2.33
N VAL A 90 -16.00 11.01 -2.66
CA VAL A 90 -15.45 9.67 -2.90
C VAL A 90 -15.47 8.84 -1.62
N ALA A 91 -15.27 9.45 -0.45
CA ALA A 91 -15.42 8.77 0.84
C ALA A 91 -16.82 8.18 1.04
N ARG A 92 -17.89 8.89 0.60
CA ARG A 92 -19.27 8.35 0.63
C ARG A 92 -19.47 7.20 -0.35
N GLU A 93 -18.83 7.24 -1.52
CA GLU A 93 -18.88 6.14 -2.48
C GLU A 93 -18.18 4.89 -1.93
N VAL A 94 -16.99 5.05 -1.34
CA VAL A 94 -16.24 3.99 -0.64
C VAL A 94 -17.08 3.39 0.48
N TYR A 95 -17.70 4.24 1.30
CA TYR A 95 -18.60 3.80 2.36
C TYR A 95 -19.75 2.95 1.79
N GLY A 96 -20.40 3.43 0.72
CA GLY A 96 -21.54 2.76 0.10
C GLY A 96 -21.19 1.37 -0.44
N VAL A 97 -20.07 1.23 -1.16
CA VAL A 97 -19.67 -0.07 -1.72
C VAL A 97 -19.26 -1.08 -0.64
N LEU A 98 -18.58 -0.62 0.42
CA LEU A 98 -18.20 -1.47 1.55
C LEU A 98 -19.43 -1.91 2.36
N ALA A 99 -20.34 -0.99 2.67
CA ALA A 99 -21.59 -1.30 3.38
C ALA A 99 -22.46 -2.28 2.57
N LYS A 100 -22.57 -2.09 1.25
CA LYS A 100 -23.30 -2.99 0.35
C LYS A 100 -22.69 -4.41 0.33
N ALA A 101 -21.38 -4.52 0.51
CA ALA A 101 -20.67 -5.80 0.59
C ALA A 101 -20.76 -6.46 1.99
N GLY A 102 -21.48 -5.87 2.94
CA GLY A 102 -21.72 -6.44 4.26
C GLY A 102 -20.69 -6.03 5.32
N PHE A 103 -19.79 -5.10 5.02
CA PHE A 103 -18.94 -4.48 6.04
C PHE A 103 -19.73 -3.45 6.86
N ASN A 104 -19.23 -3.09 8.04
CA ASN A 104 -19.75 -1.98 8.85
C ASN A 104 -18.77 -0.80 8.83
N PRO A 105 -18.56 -0.12 7.68
CA PRO A 105 -17.53 0.89 7.58
C PRO A 105 -17.79 2.09 8.50
N ALA A 106 -16.70 2.69 8.98
CA ALA A 106 -16.71 3.93 9.76
C ALA A 106 -16.07 5.08 8.97
N VAL A 107 -16.28 6.31 9.42
CA VAL A 107 -15.65 7.51 8.84
C VAL A 107 -14.93 8.32 9.91
N ASP A 108 -13.79 8.90 9.55
CA ASP A 108 -13.03 9.82 10.41
C ASP A 108 -12.58 11.06 9.64
N ALA A 109 -13.22 12.20 9.93
CA ALA A 109 -12.90 13.48 9.29
C ALA A 109 -11.61 14.11 9.83
N ARG A 110 -11.09 13.62 10.96
CA ARG A 110 -9.92 14.16 11.66
C ARG A 110 -8.68 13.28 11.52
N ARG A 111 -8.80 12.09 10.91
CA ARG A 111 -7.67 11.21 10.63
C ARG A 111 -6.62 11.98 9.84
N GLY A 112 -5.42 12.09 10.41
CA GLY A 112 -4.27 12.63 9.70
C GLY A 112 -3.67 11.60 8.75
N TRP A 113 -3.14 12.05 7.62
CA TRP A 113 -2.45 11.21 6.66
C TRP A 113 -1.09 10.78 7.19
N ASP A 114 -0.93 9.48 7.47
CA ASP A 114 0.34 8.88 7.87
C ASP A 114 1.37 8.84 6.74
N HIS A 115 2.60 8.47 7.06
CA HIS A 115 3.68 8.44 6.08
C HIS A 115 3.46 7.42 4.96
N GLY A 116 2.64 6.39 5.17
CA GLY A 116 2.19 5.50 4.10
C GLY A 116 1.35 6.23 3.05
N VAL A 117 0.75 7.38 3.38
CA VAL A 117 0.02 8.24 2.46
C VAL A 117 0.94 9.31 1.86
N PHE A 118 1.46 10.22 2.68
CA PHE A 118 2.04 11.46 2.14
C PHE A 118 3.46 11.30 1.57
N ILE A 119 4.27 10.35 2.05
CA ILE A 119 5.63 10.12 1.52
C ILE A 119 5.61 9.60 0.09
N PRO A 120 4.88 8.51 -0.25
CA PRO A 120 4.82 8.08 -1.65
C PRO A 120 4.15 9.14 -2.52
N MET A 121 3.14 9.84 -2.02
CA MET A 121 2.42 10.84 -2.83
C MET A 121 3.22 12.12 -3.11
N LEU A 122 4.19 12.48 -2.24
CA LEU A 122 5.19 13.51 -2.55
C LEU A 122 6.00 13.20 -3.82
N LEU A 123 6.21 11.91 -4.12
CA LEU A 123 6.95 11.45 -5.29
C LEU A 123 6.01 11.17 -6.47
N ILE A 124 4.86 10.52 -6.23
CA ILE A 124 3.91 10.11 -7.26
C ILE A 124 3.14 11.29 -7.84
N ASN A 125 2.56 12.13 -6.99
CA ASN A 125 1.79 13.29 -7.44
C ASN A 125 2.27 14.57 -6.75
N PRO A 126 3.45 15.10 -7.12
CA PRO A 126 3.98 16.33 -6.54
C PRO A 126 3.08 17.55 -6.83
N ALA A 127 2.22 17.49 -7.85
CA ALA A 127 1.24 18.54 -8.17
C ALA A 127 0.11 18.67 -7.13
N ARG A 128 -0.15 17.62 -6.34
CA ARG A 128 -1.15 17.62 -5.23
C ARG A 128 -2.57 17.95 -5.69
N ASP A 129 -2.87 17.70 -6.96
CA ASP A 129 -4.13 18.06 -7.61
C ASP A 129 -5.15 16.92 -7.67
N ILE A 130 -4.75 15.69 -7.33
CA ILE A 130 -5.65 14.54 -7.26
C ILE A 130 -6.15 14.33 -5.83
N PRO A 131 -7.47 14.32 -5.59
CA PRO A 131 -8.04 14.05 -4.27
C PRO A 131 -7.68 12.67 -3.71
N ILE A 132 -7.41 12.59 -2.41
CA ILE A 132 -7.07 11.33 -1.72
C ILE A 132 -8.09 11.01 -0.63
N VAL A 133 -8.52 9.75 -0.60
CA VAL A 133 -9.30 9.14 0.48
C VAL A 133 -8.44 8.03 1.08
N GLN A 134 -7.99 8.22 2.31
CA GLN A 134 -7.28 7.18 3.07
C GLN A 134 -8.27 6.12 3.57
N LEU A 135 -7.88 4.86 3.49
CA LEU A 135 -8.63 3.71 3.99
C LEU A 135 -7.74 2.86 4.92
N SER A 136 -8.27 2.45 6.06
CA SER A 136 -7.60 1.56 7.00
C SER A 136 -7.51 0.12 6.47
N VAL A 137 -6.52 -0.64 6.97
CA VAL A 137 -6.57 -2.11 6.97
C VAL A 137 -7.36 -2.60 8.19
N LEU A 138 -7.70 -3.89 8.21
CA LEU A 138 -8.37 -4.53 9.33
C LEU A 138 -7.39 -5.14 10.33
N ALA A 139 -7.67 -4.95 11.62
CA ALA A 139 -6.90 -5.52 12.72
C ALA A 139 -6.91 -7.06 12.75
N SER A 140 -7.88 -7.71 12.12
CA SER A 140 -7.99 -9.19 12.08
C SER A 140 -6.85 -9.86 11.31
N THR A 141 -6.12 -9.13 10.46
CA THR A 141 -5.12 -9.66 9.51
C THR A 141 -5.64 -10.77 8.57
N SER A 142 -6.97 -10.97 8.50
CA SER A 142 -7.59 -12.03 7.70
C SER A 142 -7.42 -11.75 6.21
N PRO A 143 -6.76 -12.63 5.43
CA PRO A 143 -6.59 -12.42 4.00
C PRO A 143 -7.91 -12.34 3.25
N ALA A 144 -8.84 -13.24 3.59
CA ALA A 144 -10.17 -13.30 2.99
C ALA A 144 -10.95 -11.99 3.20
N GLN A 145 -10.89 -11.40 4.41
CA GLN A 145 -11.58 -10.12 4.66
C GLN A 145 -10.97 -8.97 3.86
N HIS A 146 -9.65 -8.87 3.77
CA HIS A 146 -8.99 -7.82 2.98
C HIS A 146 -9.23 -8.00 1.47
N PHE A 147 -9.21 -9.24 0.98
CA PHE A 147 -9.56 -9.53 -0.41
C PHE A 147 -11.01 -9.16 -0.72
N ALA A 148 -11.95 -9.48 0.19
CA ALA A 148 -13.35 -9.10 0.08
C ALA A 148 -13.56 -7.57 0.12
N MET A 149 -12.80 -6.83 0.94
CA MET A 149 -12.78 -5.36 0.88
C MET A 149 -12.35 -4.88 -0.50
N GLY A 150 -11.31 -5.49 -1.08
CA GLY A 150 -10.87 -5.23 -2.44
C GLY A 150 -11.96 -5.44 -3.48
N LEU A 151 -12.61 -6.61 -3.45
CA LEU A 151 -13.71 -6.94 -4.35
C LEU A 151 -14.83 -5.88 -4.28
N ALA A 152 -15.17 -5.40 -3.09
CA ALA A 152 -16.16 -4.34 -2.90
C ALA A 152 -15.74 -3.01 -3.55
N LEU A 153 -14.45 -2.67 -3.50
CA LEU A 153 -13.90 -1.44 -4.09
C LEU A 153 -13.74 -1.51 -5.62
N SER A 154 -13.78 -2.71 -6.20
CA SER A 154 -13.44 -2.94 -7.63
C SER A 154 -14.19 -2.02 -8.60
N GLY A 155 -15.52 -1.87 -8.42
CA GLY A 155 -16.37 -1.06 -9.29
C GLY A 155 -16.08 0.45 -9.25
N LEU A 156 -15.35 0.95 -8.24
CA LEU A 156 -14.94 2.35 -8.21
C LEU A 156 -13.92 2.67 -9.33
N ARG A 157 -13.17 1.67 -9.79
CA ARG A 157 -12.21 1.81 -10.89
C ARG A 157 -12.88 2.23 -12.19
N ASP A 158 -14.06 1.69 -12.47
CA ASP A 158 -14.86 2.04 -13.65
C ASP A 158 -15.34 3.51 -13.63
N SER A 159 -15.40 4.10 -12.44
CA SER A 159 -15.71 5.52 -12.24
C SER A 159 -14.46 6.42 -12.20
N GLY A 160 -13.29 5.91 -12.57
CA GLY A 160 -12.03 6.66 -12.60
C GLY A 160 -11.36 6.86 -11.24
N VAL A 161 -11.66 6.03 -10.24
CA VAL A 161 -10.98 6.05 -8.93
C VAL A 161 -9.85 5.03 -8.92
N ALA A 162 -8.62 5.46 -8.65
CA ALA A 162 -7.50 4.56 -8.47
C ALA A 162 -7.48 3.97 -7.05
N ILE A 163 -7.19 2.67 -6.92
CA ILE A 163 -6.99 2.02 -5.62
C ILE A 163 -5.49 1.74 -5.44
N ILE A 164 -4.86 2.41 -4.48
CA ILE A 164 -3.42 2.29 -4.21
C ILE A 164 -3.22 1.66 -2.84
N GLY A 165 -2.44 0.58 -2.79
CA GLY A 165 -2.01 -0.05 -1.54
C GLY A 165 -0.61 0.42 -1.18
N SER A 166 -0.46 1.04 0.00
CA SER A 166 0.83 1.49 0.53
C SER A 166 1.27 0.61 1.69
N GLY A 167 2.35 -0.14 1.46
CA GLY A 167 2.92 -1.11 2.38
C GLY A 167 4.29 -1.58 1.91
N MET A 168 4.59 -2.86 2.14
CA MET A 168 5.81 -3.54 1.67
C MET A 168 5.54 -5.05 1.55
N PRO A 169 4.78 -5.49 0.54
CA PRO A 169 4.19 -6.83 0.55
C PRO A 169 5.22 -7.95 0.46
N THR A 170 6.40 -7.73 -0.12
CA THR A 170 7.42 -8.76 -0.26
C THR A 170 8.28 -8.96 0.97
N PHE A 171 8.64 -7.89 1.68
CA PHE A 171 9.49 -8.03 2.87
C PHE A 171 9.38 -6.82 3.80
N HIS A 172 8.78 -7.02 4.98
CA HIS A 172 8.70 -6.04 6.06
C HIS A 172 9.03 -6.70 7.40
N ASN A 173 10.32 -6.92 7.61
CA ASN A 173 10.83 -7.37 8.90
C ASN A 173 11.95 -6.45 9.35
N LEU A 174 11.58 -5.37 10.04
CA LEU A 174 12.51 -4.30 10.44
C LEU A 174 13.68 -4.84 11.27
N ARG A 175 13.45 -5.84 12.13
CA ARG A 175 14.53 -6.48 12.91
C ARG A 175 15.59 -7.07 11.98
N ILE A 176 15.18 -7.70 10.89
CA ILE A 176 16.11 -8.26 9.91
C ILE A 176 16.72 -7.16 9.05
N MET A 177 15.91 -6.23 8.53
CA MET A 177 16.36 -5.13 7.65
C MET A 177 17.45 -4.27 8.30
N PHE A 178 17.36 -4.00 9.60
CA PHE A 178 18.34 -3.20 10.34
C PHE A 178 19.43 -4.04 11.03
N SER A 179 19.53 -5.33 10.71
CA SER A 179 20.58 -6.21 11.23
C SER A 179 21.59 -6.60 10.16
N SER A 180 22.75 -7.09 10.57
CA SER A 180 23.72 -7.70 9.65
C SER A 180 23.15 -8.91 8.89
N ALA A 181 22.09 -9.53 9.40
CA ALA A 181 21.44 -10.66 8.76
C ALA A 181 20.83 -10.32 7.40
N ALA A 182 20.49 -9.03 7.14
CA ALA A 182 20.01 -8.57 5.83
C ALA A 182 20.99 -8.88 4.67
N ASN A 183 22.28 -9.08 4.99
CA ASN A 183 23.31 -9.41 4.00
C ASN A 183 23.54 -10.92 3.82
N ASP A 184 22.87 -11.79 4.58
CA ASP A 184 23.00 -13.25 4.44
C ASP A 184 22.42 -13.73 3.09
N PRO A 185 23.22 -14.34 2.20
CA PRO A 185 22.75 -14.89 0.94
C PRO A 185 21.62 -15.92 1.08
N LYS A 186 21.64 -16.74 2.15
CA LYS A 186 20.60 -17.75 2.39
C LYS A 186 19.27 -17.10 2.74
N LEU A 187 19.29 -16.02 3.53
CA LEU A 187 18.11 -15.22 3.81
C LEU A 187 17.57 -14.60 2.52
N LYS A 188 18.43 -13.97 1.71
CA LYS A 188 18.02 -13.35 0.44
C LYS A 188 17.38 -14.36 -0.52
N SER A 189 17.90 -15.60 -0.60
CA SER A 189 17.28 -16.68 -1.38
C SER A 189 15.86 -16.99 -0.91
N ARG A 190 15.66 -17.16 0.41
CA ARG A 190 14.33 -17.45 0.96
C ARG A 190 13.34 -16.31 0.78
N ILE A 191 13.79 -15.05 0.91
CA ILE A 191 12.95 -13.88 0.61
C ILE A 191 12.54 -13.88 -0.86
N LYS A 192 13.46 -14.26 -1.76
CA LYS A 192 13.17 -14.39 -3.19
C LYS A 192 12.13 -15.48 -3.46
N GLU A 193 12.28 -16.66 -2.87
CA GLU A 193 11.32 -17.78 -3.02
C GLU A 193 9.90 -17.38 -2.55
N TRP A 194 9.81 -16.75 -1.38
CA TRP A 194 8.57 -16.14 -0.89
C TRP A 194 7.99 -15.11 -1.88
N SER A 195 8.82 -14.18 -2.37
CA SER A 195 8.39 -13.12 -3.29
C SER A 195 7.94 -13.67 -4.64
N ASP A 196 8.59 -14.72 -5.15
CA ASP A 196 8.22 -15.39 -6.39
C ASP A 196 6.88 -16.15 -6.23
N LYS A 197 6.69 -16.84 -5.09
CA LYS A 197 5.40 -17.48 -4.75
C LYS A 197 4.27 -16.45 -4.64
N LEU A 198 4.51 -15.33 -3.96
CA LEU A 198 3.55 -14.22 -3.89
C LEU A 198 3.25 -13.66 -5.29
N SER A 199 4.28 -13.39 -6.10
CA SER A 199 4.11 -12.83 -7.45
C SER A 199 3.29 -13.76 -8.35
N SER A 200 3.63 -15.05 -8.39
CA SER A 200 2.88 -16.03 -9.19
C SER A 200 1.42 -16.15 -8.75
N THR A 201 1.15 -16.03 -7.44
CA THR A 201 -0.22 -16.02 -6.91
C THR A 201 -0.98 -14.76 -7.32
N ILE A 202 -0.34 -13.59 -7.25
CA ILE A 202 -0.93 -12.31 -7.68
C ILE A 202 -1.26 -12.32 -9.18
N GLN A 203 -0.49 -13.05 -9.98
CA GLN A 203 -0.69 -13.22 -11.42
C GLN A 203 -1.80 -14.21 -11.81
N ILE A 204 -2.43 -14.90 -10.84
CA ILE A 204 -3.62 -15.71 -11.11
C ILE A 204 -4.73 -14.78 -11.64
N LYS A 205 -5.24 -15.10 -12.83
CA LYS A 205 -6.23 -14.28 -13.55
C LYS A 205 -7.60 -14.33 -12.89
N ASP A 206 -8.06 -15.52 -12.53
CA ASP A 206 -9.36 -15.70 -11.89
C ASP A 206 -9.31 -15.16 -10.44
N PRO A 207 -10.17 -14.19 -10.07
CA PRO A 207 -10.13 -13.59 -8.75
C PRO A 207 -10.52 -14.55 -7.62
N ALA A 208 -11.35 -15.56 -7.89
CA ALA A 208 -11.72 -16.55 -6.88
C ALA A 208 -10.55 -17.48 -6.58
N ASP A 209 -9.85 -17.98 -7.61
CA ASP A 209 -8.64 -18.79 -7.44
C ASP A 209 -7.52 -17.98 -6.77
N ARG A 210 -7.31 -16.73 -7.20
CA ARG A 210 -6.33 -15.82 -6.59
C ARG A 210 -6.62 -15.59 -5.11
N GLY A 211 -7.87 -15.27 -4.77
CA GLY A 211 -8.30 -15.03 -3.39
C GLY A 211 -8.10 -16.26 -2.51
N LYS A 212 -8.53 -17.43 -3.01
CA LYS A 212 -8.40 -18.71 -2.31
C LYS A 212 -6.94 -19.08 -2.04
N GLU A 213 -6.05 -18.91 -3.03
CA GLU A 213 -4.63 -19.20 -2.85
C GLU A 213 -4.02 -18.27 -1.78
N LEU A 214 -4.35 -16.98 -1.83
CA LEU A 214 -3.89 -15.97 -0.86
C LEU A 214 -4.34 -16.24 0.59
N GLU A 215 -5.40 -17.01 0.83
CA GLU A 215 -5.80 -17.39 2.21
C GLU A 215 -4.71 -18.17 2.94
N SER A 216 -3.91 -18.95 2.19
CA SER A 216 -2.84 -19.80 2.72
C SER A 216 -1.47 -19.12 2.81
N TRP A 217 -1.38 -17.81 2.54
CA TRP A 217 -0.08 -17.14 2.40
C TRP A 217 0.84 -17.33 3.61
N ARG A 218 0.27 -17.45 4.81
CA ARG A 218 1.02 -17.62 6.06
C ARG A 218 1.74 -18.96 6.14
N ASP A 219 1.25 -19.97 5.44
CA ASP A 219 1.81 -21.32 5.41
C ASP A 219 2.95 -21.47 4.40
N TRP A 220 3.14 -20.48 3.52
CA TRP A 220 4.20 -20.52 2.53
C TRP A 220 5.58 -20.34 3.16
N GLU A 221 6.58 -20.99 2.58
CA GLU A 221 7.96 -20.84 3.03
C GLU A 221 8.40 -19.37 2.96
N GLY A 222 9.03 -18.90 4.04
CA GLY A 222 9.54 -17.53 4.13
C GLY A 222 8.51 -16.50 4.61
N ALA A 223 7.21 -16.80 4.63
CA ALA A 223 6.15 -15.85 5.01
C ALA A 223 6.40 -15.22 6.39
N ASN A 224 6.61 -16.03 7.44
CA ASN A 224 6.87 -15.54 8.80
C ASN A 224 8.21 -14.80 8.97
N LYS A 225 9.16 -15.03 8.05
CA LYS A 225 10.41 -14.24 8.02
C LYS A 225 10.20 -12.90 7.34
N ALA A 226 9.42 -12.87 6.27
CA ALA A 226 9.09 -11.66 5.54
C ALA A 226 8.14 -10.74 6.32
N HIS A 227 7.17 -11.32 7.00
CA HIS A 227 6.13 -10.65 7.79
C HIS A 227 5.95 -11.41 9.11
N PRO A 228 6.60 -10.97 10.20
CA PRO A 228 6.54 -11.67 11.48
C PRO A 228 5.11 -11.72 12.04
N ALA A 229 4.88 -12.62 13.00
CA ALA A 229 3.60 -12.67 13.72
C ALA A 229 3.34 -11.32 14.41
N GLY A 230 2.17 -10.72 14.14
CA GLY A 230 1.83 -9.38 14.61
C GLY A 230 2.42 -8.22 13.80
N GLY A 231 3.12 -8.50 12.68
CA GLY A 231 3.70 -7.52 11.76
C GLY A 231 3.34 -7.80 10.31
N ALA A 232 2.06 -8.10 10.04
CA ALA A 232 1.56 -8.47 8.71
C ALA A 232 0.85 -7.33 7.99
N GLU A 233 0.60 -6.22 8.69
CA GLU A 233 -0.10 -5.05 8.18
C GLU A 233 0.49 -4.49 6.89
N HIS A 234 1.81 -4.64 6.68
CA HIS A 234 2.48 -4.20 5.47
C HIS A 234 2.25 -5.10 4.24
N LEU A 235 1.65 -6.28 4.39
CA LEU A 235 1.14 -7.10 3.28
C LEU A 235 -0.33 -6.78 2.95
N LEU A 236 -1.14 -6.40 3.94
CA LEU A 236 -2.59 -6.31 3.82
C LEU A 236 -3.09 -5.36 2.71
N PRO A 237 -2.47 -4.19 2.46
CA PRO A 237 -2.85 -3.33 1.34
C PRO A 237 -2.78 -4.03 -0.03
N LEU A 238 -1.82 -4.95 -0.22
CA LEU A 238 -1.73 -5.74 -1.45
C LEU A 238 -2.94 -6.65 -1.62
N LEU A 239 -3.44 -7.26 -0.53
CA LEU A 239 -4.60 -8.15 -0.58
C LEU A 239 -5.86 -7.38 -0.99
N VAL A 240 -6.01 -6.14 -0.51
CA VAL A 240 -7.10 -5.24 -0.93
C VAL A 240 -6.96 -4.89 -2.42
N CYS A 241 -5.77 -4.51 -2.89
CA CYS A 241 -5.55 -4.23 -4.31
C CYS A 241 -5.79 -5.46 -5.20
N ALA A 242 -5.36 -6.64 -4.76
CA ALA A 242 -5.58 -7.90 -5.48
C ALA A 242 -7.07 -8.27 -5.58
N GLY A 243 -7.89 -7.93 -4.58
CA GLY A 243 -9.35 -8.04 -4.70
C GLY A 243 -9.92 -7.01 -5.68
N ALA A 244 -9.52 -5.74 -5.56
CA ALA A 244 -10.02 -4.64 -6.39
C ALA A 244 -9.66 -4.77 -7.87
N ALA A 245 -8.61 -5.53 -8.17
CA ALA A 245 -8.15 -5.79 -9.53
C ALA A 245 -9.15 -6.56 -10.41
N GLY A 246 -10.04 -7.36 -9.83
CA GLY A 246 -10.93 -8.25 -10.60
C GLY A 246 -10.15 -9.15 -11.55
N GLU A 247 -10.57 -9.26 -12.80
CA GLU A 247 -9.87 -10.04 -13.84
C GLU A 247 -8.68 -9.30 -14.50
N GLY A 248 -8.30 -8.13 -13.98
CA GLY A 248 -7.18 -7.34 -14.50
C GLY A 248 -5.89 -8.15 -14.59
N LYS A 249 -5.08 -7.90 -15.62
CA LYS A 249 -3.81 -8.60 -15.78
C LYS A 249 -2.79 -8.01 -14.82
N ALA A 250 -2.26 -8.83 -13.92
CA ALA A 250 -1.25 -8.39 -12.97
C ALA A 250 0.14 -8.31 -13.61
N GLU A 251 0.79 -7.18 -13.38
CA GLU A 251 2.19 -6.94 -13.71
C GLU A 251 2.91 -6.44 -12.46
N PHE A 252 4.24 -6.56 -12.43
CA PHE A 252 5.02 -6.09 -11.30
C PHE A 252 6.39 -5.59 -11.75
N PHE A 253 6.97 -4.73 -10.93
CA PHE A 253 8.35 -4.31 -11.03
C PHE A 253 9.00 -4.41 -9.65
N ALA A 254 10.32 -4.33 -9.62
CA ALA A 254 11.07 -4.48 -8.39
C ALA A 254 12.11 -3.37 -8.24
N ASP A 255 12.25 -2.89 -7.01
CA ASP A 255 13.19 -1.86 -6.60
C ASP A 255 14.07 -2.40 -5.47
N SER A 256 15.35 -2.05 -5.46
CA SER A 256 16.25 -2.27 -4.33
C SER A 256 16.00 -1.19 -3.29
N VAL A 257 15.57 -1.62 -2.09
CA VAL A 257 15.35 -0.77 -0.92
C VAL A 257 16.27 -1.26 0.19
N MET A 258 17.26 -0.45 0.56
CA MET A 258 18.29 -0.83 1.53
C MET A 258 18.98 -2.18 1.21
N GLY A 259 19.17 -2.49 -0.08
CA GLY A 259 19.82 -3.72 -0.53
C GLY A 259 18.94 -4.98 -0.50
N ILE A 260 17.64 -4.82 -0.23
CA ILE A 260 16.63 -5.87 -0.31
C ILE A 260 15.67 -5.53 -1.46
N LYS A 261 15.37 -6.53 -2.28
CA LYS A 261 14.48 -6.37 -3.43
C LYS A 261 13.02 -6.31 -2.95
N GLN A 262 12.31 -5.24 -3.31
CA GLN A 262 10.90 -5.00 -2.98
C GLN A 262 10.08 -4.96 -4.26
N TYR A 263 8.91 -5.60 -4.27
CA TYR A 263 8.10 -5.74 -5.47
C TYR A 263 6.83 -4.90 -5.33
N SER A 264 6.53 -4.16 -6.40
CA SER A 264 5.30 -3.38 -6.54
C SER A 264 4.45 -3.99 -7.65
N TYR A 265 3.17 -4.18 -7.37
CA TYR A 265 2.21 -4.82 -8.27
C TYR A 265 1.21 -3.79 -8.81
N TYR A 266 0.82 -3.94 -10.06
CA TYR A 266 -0.23 -3.15 -10.68
C TYR A 266 -1.05 -4.02 -11.65
N TRP A 267 -2.26 -3.55 -11.99
CA TRP A 267 -3.17 -4.28 -12.86
C TRP A 267 -3.66 -3.39 -13.99
N THR A 268 -3.70 -3.95 -15.20
CA THR A 268 -4.27 -3.32 -16.42
C THR A 268 -5.52 -4.04 -16.88
#